data_AF-A0A9E2TTQ1-F1
#
_entry.id   AF-A0A9E2TTQ1-F1
#
_cell.length_a   1.000
_cell.length_b   1.000
_cell.length_c   1.000
_cell.angle_alpha   90.00
_cell.angle_beta   90.00
_cell.angle_gamma   90.00
#
_symmetry.space_group_name_H-M   'P 1'
#
loop_
_entity.id
_entity.type
_entity.pdbx_description
1 polymer ?
#
loop_
_entity_poly.entity_id
_entity_poly.type
_entity_poly.pdbx_seq_one_letter_code
_entity_poly.pdbx_strand_id
1 'polypeptide(L)'
;MRKILDDILYSLPVQLVFHHVKKNIALLFVWVLLIASVYGGIGRIYGIHFLFLDPEYIDQVNFLSFFTVGLAFGNLAMAFNITCYILDSHQFSFLGILERPFAKFSVNNSTIPLVSLVLYLIAIINFQLHNEFSTGLNVILNIIGLLLGIVIMFVLYFIYFKFTNKDIFKFLAGSVDKRLRKSGISRDRVMKKLKESKENKYPVKHYLDLRLRVRSTKNLMDFYDKEAVLKVFDQNHFNSVIVELTIILLVVALGAFMEIKYFQIPAAASTLLLFSLLVMLVGAVSYWFKGWGIAFVLVLFVSVNTLIKTGIIKGFYPARGLDYSEEKAEYTIQSLQELNTEEHYYQDKTA
;
A
#
# COMPACT_ATOMS: atom_id res chain seq x y z
N MET A 1 32.40 -19.53 -0.16
CA MET A 1 31.20 -19.32 0.68
C MET A 1 31.13 -17.93 1.30
N ARG A 2 32.11 -17.47 2.11
CA ARG A 2 32.09 -16.12 2.73
C ARG A 2 31.83 -14.96 1.77
N LYS A 3 32.52 -14.94 0.61
CA LYS A 3 32.36 -13.87 -0.40
C LYS A 3 30.94 -13.79 -1.00
N ILE A 4 30.31 -14.93 -1.26
CA ILE A 4 28.93 -15.00 -1.78
C ILE A 4 27.93 -14.54 -0.71
N LEU A 5 28.17 -14.94 0.54
CA LEU A 5 27.33 -14.54 1.67
C LEU A 5 27.40 -13.02 1.89
N ASP A 6 28.60 -12.45 1.83
CA ASP A 6 28.80 -11.01 1.89
C ASP A 6 28.11 -10.30 0.72
N ASP A 7 28.24 -10.82 -0.51
CA ASP A 7 27.61 -10.21 -1.68
C ASP A 7 26.07 -10.21 -1.58
N ILE A 8 25.46 -11.23 -0.99
CA ILE A 8 24.02 -11.29 -0.71
C ILE A 8 23.65 -10.34 0.43
N LEU A 9 24.38 -10.36 1.55
CA LEU A 9 24.08 -9.52 2.72
C LEU A 9 24.19 -8.03 2.40
N TYR A 10 25.18 -7.64 1.60
CA TYR A 10 25.39 -6.25 1.17
C TYR A 10 24.68 -5.91 -0.16
N SER A 11 23.74 -6.76 -0.60
CA SER A 11 22.86 -6.45 -1.72
C SER A 11 21.76 -5.47 -1.29
N LEU A 12 21.33 -4.61 -2.22
CA LEU A 12 20.29 -3.61 -1.96
C LEU A 12 18.98 -4.24 -1.43
N PRO A 13 18.47 -5.38 -1.97
CA PRO A 13 17.23 -5.97 -1.46
C PRO A 13 17.31 -6.37 0.03
N VAL A 14 18.42 -7.00 0.42
CA VAL A 14 18.62 -7.45 1.81
C VAL A 14 18.81 -6.25 2.74
N GLN A 15 19.58 -5.25 2.31
CA GLN A 15 19.77 -4.02 3.08
C GLN A 15 18.47 -3.23 3.25
N LEU A 16 17.58 -3.23 2.25
CA LEU A 16 16.24 -2.63 2.36
C LEU A 16 15.37 -3.37 3.38
N VAL A 17 15.37 -4.70 3.40
CA VAL A 17 14.64 -5.46 4.43
C VAL A 17 15.13 -5.10 5.83
N PHE A 18 16.45 -5.09 6.07
CA PHE A 18 17.01 -4.65 7.36
C PHE A 18 16.64 -3.21 7.69
N HIS A 19 16.63 -2.33 6.69
CA HIS A 19 16.20 -0.96 6.84
C HIS A 19 14.74 -0.87 7.32
N HIS A 20 13.83 -1.60 6.68
CA HIS A 20 12.41 -1.59 7.04
C HIS A 20 12.15 -2.12 8.44
N VAL A 21 12.82 -3.20 8.85
CA VAL A 21 12.70 -3.73 10.21
C VAL A 21 13.14 -2.70 11.25
N LYS A 22 14.15 -1.89 10.93
CA LYS A 22 14.70 -0.88 11.86
C LYS A 22 13.91 0.43 11.87
N LYS A 23 13.33 0.84 10.74
CA LYS A 23 12.81 2.21 10.56
C LYS A 23 11.36 2.28 10.13
N ASN A 24 10.85 1.27 9.42
CA ASN A 24 9.52 1.28 8.81
C ASN A 24 8.61 0.20 9.40
N ILE A 25 8.66 0.01 10.72
CA ILE A 25 7.87 -1.01 11.46
C ILE A 25 6.37 -0.84 11.18
N ALA A 26 5.87 0.40 11.14
CA ALA A 26 4.47 0.68 10.84
C ALA A 26 4.05 0.23 9.43
N LEU A 27 4.93 0.35 8.42
CA LEU A 27 4.66 -0.15 7.07
C LEU A 27 4.70 -1.68 7.03
N LEU A 28 5.64 -2.30 7.74
CA LEU A 28 5.71 -3.77 7.87
C LEU A 28 4.49 -4.35 8.58
N PHE A 29 3.95 -3.64 9.56
CA PHE A 29 2.76 -4.06 10.30
C PHE A 29 1.57 -4.31 9.37
N VAL A 30 1.40 -3.51 8.31
CA VAL A 30 0.33 -3.71 7.32
C VAL A 30 0.49 -5.04 6.57
N TRP A 31 1.72 -5.42 6.21
CA TRP A 31 2.00 -6.71 5.56
C TRP A 31 1.81 -7.88 6.52
N VAL A 32 2.22 -7.74 7.78
CA VAL A 32 1.98 -8.75 8.83
C VAL A 32 0.48 -8.93 9.05
N LEU A 33 -0.28 -7.84 9.13
CA LEU A 33 -1.73 -7.86 9.30
C LEU A 33 -2.40 -8.55 8.11
N LEU A 34 -1.98 -8.27 6.87
CA LEU A 34 -2.47 -8.97 5.68
C LEU A 34 -2.28 -10.49 5.80
N ILE A 35 -1.07 -10.96 6.10
CA ILE A 35 -0.79 -12.40 6.22
C ILE A 35 -1.53 -13.03 7.39
N ALA A 36 -1.63 -12.31 8.53
CA ALA A 36 -2.41 -12.77 9.67
C ALA A 36 -3.90 -12.91 9.33
N SER A 37 -4.48 -12.00 8.53
CA SER A 37 -5.86 -12.12 8.05
C SER A 37 -6.05 -13.31 7.12
N VAL A 38 -5.12 -13.53 6.18
CA VAL A 38 -5.18 -14.65 5.21
C VAL A 38 -5.11 -16.02 5.91
N TYR A 39 -4.25 -16.17 6.92
CA TYR A 39 -4.09 -17.45 7.66
C TYR A 39 -5.07 -17.60 8.84
N GLY A 40 -6.02 -16.69 9.02
CA GLY A 40 -6.99 -16.76 10.11
C GLY A 40 -6.40 -16.49 11.50
N GLY A 41 -5.27 -15.77 11.59
CA GLY A 41 -4.76 -15.19 12.84
C GLY A 41 -5.61 -14.01 13.34
N ILE A 42 -6.32 -13.33 12.44
CA ILE A 42 -7.24 -12.22 12.75
C ILE A 42 -8.64 -12.55 12.22
N GLY A 43 -9.66 -12.34 13.05
CA GLY A 43 -11.07 -12.42 12.63
C GLY A 43 -11.51 -13.78 12.10
N ARG A 44 -10.89 -14.87 12.55
CA ARG A 44 -11.24 -16.25 12.15
C ARG A 44 -12.70 -16.58 12.42
N ILE A 45 -13.22 -16.19 13.57
CA ILE A 45 -14.61 -16.40 13.99
C ILE A 45 -15.58 -15.69 13.03
N TYR A 46 -15.17 -14.56 12.47
CA TYR A 46 -15.95 -13.78 11.51
C TYR A 46 -15.71 -14.19 10.05
N GLY A 47 -14.92 -15.23 9.80
CA GLY A 47 -14.66 -15.73 8.45
C GLY A 47 -13.80 -14.81 7.57
N ILE A 48 -13.07 -13.84 8.12
CA ILE A 48 -12.30 -12.85 7.34
C ILE A 48 -11.35 -13.51 6.33
N HIS A 49 -10.66 -14.58 6.74
CA HIS A 49 -9.77 -15.34 5.88
C HIS A 49 -10.43 -15.87 4.60
N PHE A 50 -11.70 -16.30 4.66
CA PHE A 50 -12.43 -16.78 3.47
C PHE A 50 -12.56 -15.68 2.41
N LEU A 51 -12.74 -14.42 2.82
CA LEU A 51 -12.84 -13.29 1.89
C LEU A 51 -11.60 -13.14 0.99
N PHE A 52 -10.43 -13.58 1.49
CA PHE A 52 -9.17 -13.57 0.74
C PHE A 52 -8.92 -14.87 -0.03
N LEU A 53 -9.33 -16.02 0.51
CA LEU A 53 -9.05 -17.34 -0.06
C LEU A 53 -10.04 -17.74 -1.16
N ASP A 54 -11.25 -17.18 -1.09
CA ASP A 54 -12.35 -17.42 -2.02
C ASP A 54 -13.09 -16.10 -2.30
N PRO A 55 -12.44 -15.15 -3.00
CA PRO A 55 -13.02 -13.84 -3.24
C PRO A 55 -14.22 -13.93 -4.18
N GLU A 56 -15.36 -13.40 -3.74
CA GLU A 56 -16.59 -13.33 -4.52
C GLU A 56 -16.70 -12.01 -5.29
N TYR A 57 -17.03 -12.10 -6.57
CA TYR A 57 -17.34 -10.95 -7.43
C TYR A 57 -18.56 -11.26 -8.28
N ILE A 58 -19.60 -10.42 -8.22
CA ILE A 58 -20.84 -10.62 -8.98
C ILE A 58 -21.44 -12.01 -8.69
N ASP A 59 -21.48 -12.39 -7.42
CA ASP A 59 -21.99 -13.68 -6.91
C ASP A 59 -21.25 -14.92 -7.45
N GLN A 60 -20.00 -14.74 -7.90
CA GLN A 60 -19.18 -15.81 -8.45
C GLN A 60 -17.74 -15.74 -7.95
N VAL A 61 -17.15 -16.92 -7.76
CA VAL A 61 -15.72 -17.07 -7.51
C VAL A 61 -15.06 -17.62 -8.76
N ASN A 62 -14.44 -16.73 -9.53
CA ASN A 62 -13.83 -17.09 -10.81
C ASN A 62 -12.57 -16.25 -11.08
N PHE A 63 -12.05 -16.40 -12.30
CA PHE A 63 -10.91 -15.63 -12.79
C PHE A 63 -11.02 -14.12 -12.53
N LEU A 64 -12.18 -13.51 -12.74
CA LEU A 64 -12.39 -12.06 -12.57
C LEU A 64 -12.34 -11.65 -11.10
N SER A 65 -12.84 -12.49 -10.20
CA SER A 65 -12.78 -12.25 -8.75
C SER A 65 -11.33 -12.25 -8.27
N PHE A 66 -10.54 -13.25 -8.68
CA PHE A 66 -9.11 -13.28 -8.37
C PHE A 66 -8.32 -12.18 -9.10
N PHE A 67 -8.69 -11.83 -10.32
CA PHE A 67 -8.06 -10.75 -11.10
C PHE A 67 -8.21 -9.38 -10.43
N THR A 68 -9.41 -9.05 -9.95
CA THR A 68 -9.67 -7.79 -9.23
C THR A 68 -8.90 -7.73 -7.90
N VAL A 69 -8.83 -8.84 -7.17
CA VAL A 69 -7.95 -8.96 -5.99
C VAL A 69 -6.48 -8.80 -6.37
N GLY A 70 -6.05 -9.35 -7.50
CA GLY A 70 -4.71 -9.19 -8.05
C GLY A 70 -4.36 -7.73 -8.35
N LEU A 71 -5.28 -6.97 -8.96
CA LEU A 71 -5.12 -5.53 -9.17
C LEU A 71 -4.93 -4.79 -7.84
N ALA A 72 -5.74 -5.10 -6.84
CA ALA A 72 -5.65 -4.48 -5.51
C ALA A 72 -4.37 -4.86 -4.76
N PHE A 73 -3.90 -6.10 -4.87
CA PHE A 73 -2.61 -6.53 -4.30
C PHE A 73 -1.44 -5.83 -4.99
N GLY A 74 -1.47 -5.73 -6.32
CA GLY A 74 -0.50 -4.97 -7.10
C GLY A 74 -0.48 -3.49 -6.70
N ASN A 75 -1.64 -2.91 -6.42
CA ASN A 75 -1.78 -1.54 -5.90
C ASN A 75 -1.12 -1.40 -4.53
N LEU A 76 -1.37 -2.33 -3.59
CA LEU A 76 -0.72 -2.34 -2.28
C LEU A 76 0.80 -2.44 -2.37
N ALA A 77 1.30 -3.35 -3.22
CA ALA A 77 2.74 -3.52 -3.44
C ALA A 77 3.37 -2.24 -4.02
N MET A 78 2.68 -1.54 -4.93
CA MET A 78 3.17 -0.27 -5.48
C MET A 78 3.05 0.89 -4.50
N ALA A 79 1.98 0.97 -3.71
CA ALA A 79 1.83 1.93 -2.63
C ALA A 79 2.97 1.80 -1.62
N PHE A 80 3.35 0.57 -1.26
CA PHE A 80 4.52 0.29 -0.42
C PHE A 80 5.83 0.75 -1.07
N ASN A 81 6.07 0.40 -2.34
CA ASN A 81 7.28 0.82 -3.07
C ASN A 81 7.40 2.33 -3.18
N ILE A 82 6.30 3.02 -3.49
CA ILE A 82 6.23 4.48 -3.59
C ILE A 82 6.53 5.11 -2.23
N THR A 83 5.87 4.64 -1.18
CA THR A 83 6.02 5.17 0.17
C THR A 83 7.46 5.00 0.68
N CYS A 84 8.03 3.81 0.54
CA CYS A 84 9.41 3.56 0.94
C CYS A 84 10.40 4.38 0.10
N TYR A 85 10.15 4.57 -1.19
CA TYR A 85 11.01 5.43 -2.02
C TYR A 85 11.00 6.87 -1.53
N ILE A 86 9.83 7.41 -1.17
CA ILE A 86 9.71 8.78 -0.64
C ILE A 86 10.46 8.95 0.68
N LEU A 87 10.32 8.00 1.60
CA LEU A 87 10.91 8.08 2.93
C LEU A 87 12.42 7.81 2.93
N ASP A 88 12.86 6.82 2.14
CA ASP A 88 14.18 6.20 2.34
C ASP A 88 15.15 6.40 1.16
N SER A 89 14.70 6.86 -0.01
CA SER A 89 15.56 6.99 -1.21
C SER A 89 16.80 7.86 -0.98
N HIS A 90 16.70 8.89 -0.16
CA HIS A 90 17.85 9.76 0.19
C HIS A 90 18.97 9.02 0.92
N GLN A 91 18.66 7.94 1.65
CA GLN A 91 19.65 7.11 2.34
C GLN A 91 20.46 6.24 1.35
N PHE A 92 19.92 6.00 0.16
CA PHE A 92 20.51 5.23 -0.92
C PHE A 92 20.81 6.13 -2.12
N SER A 93 21.59 7.20 -1.88
CA SER A 93 21.83 8.29 -2.84
C SER A 93 22.37 7.84 -4.21
N PHE A 94 23.09 6.71 -4.29
CA PHE A 94 23.55 6.15 -5.58
C PHE A 94 22.41 5.82 -6.54
N LEU A 95 21.20 5.55 -6.03
CA LEU A 95 20.04 5.25 -6.87
C LEU A 95 19.66 6.43 -7.75
N GLY A 96 19.79 7.66 -7.24
CA GLY A 96 19.44 8.85 -7.99
C GLY A 96 20.27 9.02 -9.27
N ILE A 97 21.49 8.50 -9.27
CA ILE A 97 22.43 8.57 -10.41
C ILE A 97 22.02 7.62 -11.54
N LEU A 98 21.29 6.55 -11.21
CA LEU A 98 20.90 5.53 -12.16
C LEU A 98 19.73 5.99 -13.02
N GLU A 99 19.72 5.58 -14.30
CA GLU A 99 18.52 5.72 -15.13
C GLU A 99 17.33 5.02 -14.50
N ARG A 100 16.14 5.64 -14.54
CA ARG A 100 14.90 5.09 -13.94
C ARG A 100 15.08 4.69 -12.46
N PRO A 101 15.41 5.64 -11.58
CA PRO A 101 15.79 5.37 -10.19
C PRO A 101 14.67 4.66 -9.40
N PHE A 102 13.44 5.13 -9.54
CA PHE A 102 12.27 4.53 -8.91
C PHE A 102 12.07 3.07 -9.32
N ALA A 103 12.15 2.75 -10.61
CA ALA A 103 11.92 1.37 -11.07
C ALA A 103 12.98 0.40 -10.54
N LYS A 104 14.26 0.83 -10.50
CA LYS A 104 15.34 0.03 -9.89
C LYS A 104 15.13 -0.12 -8.39
N PHE A 105 14.71 0.93 -7.69
CA PHE A 105 14.35 0.83 -6.28
C PHE A 105 13.23 -0.19 -6.06
N SER A 106 12.12 -0.10 -6.80
CA SER A 106 10.98 -1.01 -6.65
C SER A 106 11.36 -2.47 -6.86
N VAL A 107 12.18 -2.78 -7.88
CA VAL A 107 12.67 -4.16 -8.10
C VAL A 107 13.44 -4.69 -6.89
N ASN A 108 14.29 -3.85 -6.29
CA ASN A 108 15.07 -4.26 -5.12
C ASN A 108 14.23 -4.26 -3.83
N ASN A 109 13.19 -3.45 -3.76
CA ASN A 109 12.29 -3.36 -2.62
C ASN A 109 11.12 -4.37 -2.65
N SER A 110 11.03 -5.20 -3.69
CA SER A 110 9.97 -6.19 -3.86
C SER A 110 10.03 -7.39 -2.92
N THR A 111 11.06 -7.55 -2.08
CA THR A 111 11.22 -8.74 -1.24
C THR A 111 10.01 -8.98 -0.32
N ILE A 112 9.54 -7.94 0.38
CA ILE A 112 8.39 -8.07 1.30
C ILE A 112 7.09 -8.39 0.52
N PRO A 113 6.69 -7.60 -0.50
CA PRO A 113 5.52 -7.95 -1.32
C PRO A 113 5.60 -9.36 -1.93
N LEU A 114 6.78 -9.78 -2.39
CA LEU A 114 6.97 -11.08 -3.02
C LEU A 114 6.80 -12.23 -2.03
N VAL A 115 7.38 -12.11 -0.83
CA VAL A 115 7.18 -13.11 0.25
C VAL A 115 5.70 -13.18 0.62
N SER A 116 5.04 -12.03 0.79
CA SER A 116 3.61 -11.99 1.08
C SER A 116 2.76 -12.61 -0.03
N LEU A 117 3.11 -12.37 -1.30
CA LEU A 117 2.44 -12.98 -2.45
C LEU A 117 2.61 -14.50 -2.45
N VAL A 118 3.82 -15.01 -2.21
CA VAL A 118 4.08 -16.46 -2.15
C VAL A 118 3.26 -17.12 -1.04
N LEU A 119 3.26 -16.54 0.17
CA LEU A 119 2.45 -17.04 1.28
C LEU A 119 0.96 -17.00 0.95
N TYR A 120 0.49 -15.94 0.30
CA TYR A 120 -0.90 -15.81 -0.10
C TYR A 120 -1.29 -16.87 -1.16
N LEU A 121 -0.45 -17.10 -2.17
CA LEU A 121 -0.66 -18.15 -3.17
C LEU A 121 -0.71 -19.53 -2.55
N ILE A 122 0.19 -19.83 -1.61
CA ILE A 122 0.18 -21.11 -0.87
C ILE A 122 -1.14 -21.27 -0.12
N ALA A 123 -1.62 -20.22 0.55
CA ALA A 123 -2.88 -20.26 1.28
C ALA A 123 -4.07 -20.50 0.34
N ILE A 124 -4.14 -19.80 -0.80
CA ILE A 124 -5.19 -19.99 -1.83
C ILE A 124 -5.18 -21.43 -2.35
N ILE A 125 -4.02 -21.94 -2.78
CA ILE A 125 -3.89 -23.30 -3.33
C ILE A 125 -4.36 -24.34 -2.32
N ASN A 126 -3.88 -24.23 -1.07
CA ASN A 126 -4.25 -25.17 -0.02
C ASN A 126 -5.75 -25.12 0.25
N PHE A 127 -6.32 -23.93 0.32
CA PHE A 127 -7.75 -23.73 0.58
C PHE A 127 -8.63 -24.32 -0.55
N GLN A 128 -8.34 -23.96 -1.79
CA GLN A 128 -9.12 -24.34 -2.96
C GLN A 128 -9.10 -25.85 -3.22
N LEU A 129 -7.97 -26.52 -2.94
CA LEU A 129 -7.85 -27.97 -3.15
C LEU A 129 -8.43 -28.81 -2.01
N HIS A 130 -8.27 -28.39 -0.75
CA HIS A 130 -8.62 -29.21 0.41
C HIS A 130 -9.98 -28.88 1.03
N ASN A 131 -10.47 -27.64 0.89
CA ASN A 131 -11.73 -27.22 1.49
C ASN A 131 -12.86 -27.07 0.45
N GLU A 132 -12.58 -26.43 -0.69
CA GLU A 132 -13.56 -26.25 -1.78
C GLU A 132 -13.63 -27.43 -2.75
N PHE A 133 -12.67 -28.35 -2.69
CA PHE A 133 -12.54 -29.48 -3.63
C PHE A 133 -12.61 -29.05 -5.09
N SER A 134 -12.08 -27.86 -5.39
CA SER A 134 -12.10 -27.26 -6.71
C SER A 134 -11.21 -28.03 -7.69
N THR A 135 -11.65 -28.16 -8.94
CA THR A 135 -10.87 -28.82 -9.99
C THR A 135 -9.53 -28.11 -10.18
N GLY A 136 -8.42 -28.85 -10.29
CA GLY A 136 -7.09 -28.25 -10.44
C GLY A 136 -6.96 -27.23 -11.58
N LEU A 137 -7.74 -27.39 -12.67
CA LEU A 137 -7.83 -26.42 -13.76
C LEU A 137 -8.40 -25.07 -13.28
N ASN A 138 -9.50 -25.09 -12.52
CA ASN A 138 -10.12 -23.85 -11.99
C ASN A 138 -9.17 -23.13 -11.04
N VAL A 139 -8.46 -23.87 -10.19
CA VAL A 139 -7.43 -23.31 -9.30
C VAL A 139 -6.33 -22.61 -10.10
N ILE A 140 -5.83 -23.24 -11.18
CA ILE A 140 -4.83 -22.63 -12.06
C ILE A 140 -5.37 -21.35 -12.71
N LEU A 141 -6.60 -21.37 -13.25
CA LEU A 141 -7.22 -20.18 -13.84
C LEU A 141 -7.34 -19.04 -12.83
N ASN A 142 -7.78 -19.32 -11.62
CA ASN A 142 -7.89 -18.35 -10.54
C ASN A 142 -6.52 -17.74 -10.19
N ILE A 143 -5.48 -18.56 -10.07
CA ILE A 143 -4.10 -18.08 -9.82
C ILE A 143 -3.60 -17.22 -10.98
N ILE A 144 -3.86 -17.61 -12.23
CA ILE A 144 -3.49 -16.81 -13.40
C ILE A 144 -4.23 -15.47 -13.37
N GLY A 145 -5.51 -15.45 -13.00
CA GLY A 145 -6.29 -14.23 -12.80
C GLY A 145 -5.60 -13.28 -11.81
N LEU A 146 -5.27 -13.78 -10.62
CA LEU A 146 -4.58 -13.01 -9.59
C LEU A 146 -3.23 -12.47 -10.07
N LEU A 147 -2.38 -13.32 -10.65
CA LEU A 147 -1.06 -12.92 -11.14
C LEU A 147 -1.16 -11.92 -12.30
N LEU A 148 -2.11 -12.11 -13.22
CA LEU A 148 -2.34 -11.19 -14.33
C LEU A 148 -2.78 -9.82 -13.82
N GLY A 149 -3.67 -9.77 -12.81
CA GLY A 149 -4.07 -8.53 -12.16
C GLY A 149 -2.88 -7.77 -11.58
N ILE A 150 -1.99 -8.47 -10.85
CA ILE A 150 -0.77 -7.87 -10.28
C ILE A 150 0.13 -7.30 -11.39
N VAL A 151 0.38 -8.10 -12.45
CA VAL A 151 1.23 -7.69 -13.57
C VAL A 151 0.66 -6.48 -14.29
N ILE A 152 -0.65 -6.46 -14.57
CA ILE A 152 -1.32 -5.32 -15.21
C ILE A 152 -1.17 -4.08 -14.34
N MET A 153 -1.37 -4.18 -13.03
CA MET A 153 -1.22 -3.03 -12.14
C MET A 153 0.21 -2.48 -12.16
N PHE A 154 1.23 -3.35 -12.11
CA PHE A 154 2.63 -2.92 -12.23
C PHE A 154 2.93 -2.26 -13.57
N VAL A 155 2.41 -2.81 -14.67
CA VAL A 155 2.56 -2.21 -16.01
C VAL A 155 1.95 -0.82 -16.04
N LEU A 156 0.73 -0.62 -15.52
CA LEU A 156 0.08 0.69 -15.45
C LEU A 156 0.94 1.70 -14.69
N TYR A 157 1.48 1.32 -13.52
CA TYR A 157 2.36 2.20 -12.76
C TYR A 157 3.66 2.51 -13.48
N PHE A 158 4.33 1.53 -14.07
CA PHE A 158 5.57 1.76 -14.78
C PHE A 158 5.36 2.60 -16.03
N ILE A 159 4.23 2.45 -16.73
CA ILE A 159 3.82 3.33 -17.83
C ILE A 159 3.65 4.75 -17.31
N TYR A 160 2.87 4.95 -16.23
CA TYR A 160 2.68 6.25 -15.61
C TYR A 160 4.01 6.92 -15.25
N PHE A 161 4.86 6.23 -14.47
CA PHE A 161 6.14 6.79 -14.03
C PHE A 161 7.13 6.99 -15.18
N LYS A 162 7.07 6.19 -16.25
CA LYS A 162 7.88 6.42 -17.44
C LYS A 162 7.50 7.73 -18.14
N PHE A 163 6.23 8.09 -18.17
CA PHE A 163 5.77 9.33 -18.80
C PHE A 163 5.97 10.56 -17.90
N THR A 164 5.81 10.41 -16.58
CA THR A 164 5.84 11.54 -15.64
C THR A 164 7.24 11.85 -15.10
N ASN A 165 8.11 10.83 -14.96
CA ASN A 165 9.47 11.02 -14.45
C ASN A 165 10.40 11.48 -15.59
N LYS A 166 11.12 12.58 -15.38
CA LYS A 166 12.20 13.00 -16.28
C LYS A 166 13.52 12.49 -15.73
N ASP A 167 14.33 11.85 -16.57
CA ASP A 167 15.66 11.37 -16.18
C ASP A 167 16.60 12.53 -15.85
N ILE A 168 17.57 12.30 -14.95
CA ILE A 168 18.64 13.26 -14.61
C ILE A 168 19.33 13.79 -15.88
N PHE A 169 19.52 12.93 -16.89
CA PHE A 169 20.16 13.32 -18.16
C PHE A 169 19.39 14.42 -18.91
N LYS A 170 18.07 14.52 -18.76
CA LYS A 170 17.27 15.59 -19.36
C LYS A 170 17.41 16.92 -18.59
N PHE A 171 17.68 16.86 -17.29
CA PHE A 171 18.04 18.04 -16.50
C PHE A 171 19.47 18.51 -16.80
N LEU A 172 20.43 17.59 -16.92
CA LEU A 172 21.81 17.91 -17.27
C LEU A 172 21.92 18.48 -18.69
N ALA A 173 21.25 17.87 -19.68
CA ALA A 173 21.22 18.39 -21.05
C ALA A 173 20.56 19.78 -21.15
N GLY A 174 19.60 20.10 -20.27
CA GLY A 174 18.98 21.43 -20.19
C GLY A 174 19.73 22.44 -19.31
N SER A 175 20.61 21.99 -18.41
CA SER A 175 21.35 22.85 -17.47
C SER A 175 22.76 23.20 -17.93
N VAL A 176 23.35 22.44 -18.87
CA VAL A 176 24.61 22.82 -19.52
C VAL A 176 24.46 24.15 -20.28
N ASP A 177 23.25 24.48 -20.75
CA ASP A 177 23.05 25.67 -21.60
C ASP A 177 22.44 26.90 -20.89
N LYS A 178 21.89 26.79 -19.67
CA LYS A 178 21.12 27.92 -19.08
C LYS A 178 21.18 28.19 -17.57
N ARG A 179 22.01 27.52 -16.76
CA ARG A 179 21.98 27.73 -15.28
C ARG A 179 23.31 28.10 -14.60
N LEU A 180 24.14 28.90 -15.28
CA LEU A 180 25.19 29.70 -14.60
C LEU A 180 24.69 31.05 -14.04
N ARG A 181 23.38 31.35 -14.07
CA ARG A 181 22.86 32.60 -13.48
C ARG A 181 21.52 32.40 -12.76
N LYS A 182 21.55 32.73 -11.46
CA LYS A 182 20.42 33.02 -10.56
C LYS A 182 19.47 31.86 -10.21
N SER A 183 19.68 31.26 -9.04
CA SER A 183 18.62 31.23 -8.01
C SER A 183 19.24 31.07 -6.63
N GLY A 184 18.97 32.03 -5.74
CA GLY A 184 19.34 31.98 -4.33
C GLY A 184 18.55 30.92 -3.59
N ILE A 185 18.99 29.67 -3.68
CA ILE A 185 18.54 28.59 -2.80
C ILE A 185 19.39 28.69 -1.54
N SER A 186 18.75 28.76 -0.37
CA SER A 186 19.41 28.81 0.95
C SER A 186 20.43 27.68 1.05
N ARG A 187 21.72 28.06 0.96
CA ARG A 187 22.87 27.15 1.04
C ARG A 187 22.81 26.31 2.31
N ASP A 188 22.27 26.84 3.41
CA ASP A 188 22.23 26.15 4.71
C ASP A 188 21.28 24.95 4.73
N ARG A 189 20.14 25.03 4.04
CA ARG A 189 19.17 23.92 3.99
C ARG A 189 19.70 22.76 3.14
N VAL A 190 20.41 23.08 2.07
CA VAL A 190 21.12 22.12 1.20
C VAL A 190 22.34 21.54 1.93
N MET A 191 23.12 22.37 2.63
CA MET A 191 24.32 21.95 3.38
C MET A 191 23.99 21.05 4.58
N LYS A 192 22.84 21.27 5.24
CA LYS A 192 22.37 20.41 6.35
C LYS A 192 21.93 19.02 5.84
N LYS A 193 21.18 18.96 4.72
CA LYS A 193 20.88 17.68 4.03
C LYS A 193 22.14 17.00 3.48
N LEU A 194 23.15 17.77 3.05
CA LEU A 194 24.45 17.26 2.57
C LEU A 194 25.31 16.66 3.69
N LYS A 195 25.24 17.19 4.92
CA LYS A 195 25.90 16.60 6.09
C LYS A 195 25.21 15.30 6.51
N GLU A 196 23.88 15.24 6.46
CA GLU A 196 23.12 13.99 6.69
C GLU A 196 23.41 12.91 5.65
N SER A 197 23.72 13.30 4.39
CA SER A 197 24.12 12.39 3.30
C SER A 197 25.58 11.90 3.37
N LYS A 198 26.47 12.54 4.16
CA LYS A 198 27.89 12.15 4.22
C LYS A 198 28.14 10.88 5.03
N GLU A 199 27.21 10.48 5.88
CA GLU A 199 27.24 9.19 6.55
C GLU A 199 26.41 8.19 5.74
N ASN A 200 27.00 7.54 4.73
CA ASN A 200 26.39 6.35 4.13
C ASN A 200 26.28 5.27 5.23
N LYS A 201 25.15 5.25 5.95
CA LYS A 201 24.92 4.32 7.07
C LYS A 201 24.80 2.87 6.61
N TYR A 202 24.52 2.62 5.34
CA TYR A 202 24.36 1.28 4.77
C TYR A 202 25.40 1.03 3.65
N PRO A 203 26.34 0.10 3.84
CA PRO A 203 27.31 -0.27 2.80
C PRO A 203 26.66 -1.19 1.76
N VAL A 204 25.97 -0.61 0.77
CA VAL A 204 25.39 -1.38 -0.35
C VAL A 204 26.46 -1.60 -1.43
N LYS A 205 26.80 -2.86 -1.72
CA LYS A 205 27.83 -3.24 -2.71
C LYS A 205 27.24 -3.59 -4.08
N HIS A 206 26.03 -4.14 -4.09
CA HIS A 206 25.36 -4.63 -5.29
C HIS A 206 23.88 -4.28 -5.30
N TYR A 207 23.29 -4.14 -6.48
CA TYR A 207 21.85 -3.96 -6.68
C TYR A 207 21.38 -4.78 -7.89
N LEU A 208 20.08 -5.07 -7.95
CA LEU A 208 19.43 -5.70 -9.10
C LEU A 208 19.00 -4.63 -10.10
N ASP A 209 19.45 -4.74 -11.34
CA ASP A 209 18.95 -3.91 -12.44
C ASP A 209 17.57 -4.39 -12.91
N LEU A 210 16.90 -3.63 -13.78
CA LEU A 210 15.56 -3.94 -14.32
C LEU A 210 15.49 -5.27 -15.09
N ARG A 211 16.64 -5.78 -15.55
CA ARG A 211 16.77 -7.10 -16.18
C ARG A 211 17.08 -8.22 -15.18
N LEU A 212 16.91 -7.96 -13.88
CA LEU A 212 17.25 -8.85 -12.75
C LEU A 212 18.73 -9.29 -12.75
N ARG A 213 19.61 -8.46 -13.32
CA ARG A 213 21.07 -8.69 -13.32
C ARG A 213 21.69 -7.99 -12.12
N VAL A 214 22.57 -8.68 -11.42
CA VAL A 214 23.36 -8.10 -10.32
C VAL A 214 24.37 -7.12 -10.90
N ARG A 215 24.38 -5.89 -10.39
CA ARG A 215 25.30 -4.81 -10.76
C ARG A 215 25.98 -4.26 -9.51
N SER A 216 27.24 -3.86 -9.63
CA SER A 216 27.97 -3.26 -8.52
C SER A 216 27.68 -1.76 -8.39
N THR A 217 27.68 -1.25 -7.17
CA THR A 217 27.57 0.18 -6.85
C THR A 217 28.91 0.92 -6.89
N LYS A 218 30.02 0.20 -7.12
CA LYS A 218 31.38 0.73 -7.12
C LYS A 218 31.56 1.84 -8.17
N ASN A 219 32.20 2.95 -7.78
CA ASN A 219 32.52 4.12 -8.61
C ASN A 219 31.32 4.94 -9.14
N LEU A 220 30.08 4.70 -8.67
CA LEU A 220 28.91 5.49 -9.09
C LEU A 220 28.90 6.91 -8.49
N MET A 221 29.45 7.09 -7.29
CA MET A 221 29.34 8.35 -6.53
C MET A 221 30.39 9.41 -6.89
N ASP A 222 31.41 9.06 -7.68
CA ASP A 222 32.58 9.93 -7.89
C ASP A 222 32.31 11.12 -8.85
N PHE A 223 31.15 11.16 -9.53
CA PHE A 223 30.95 12.04 -10.70
C PHE A 223 29.66 12.88 -10.74
N TYR A 224 28.90 13.06 -9.65
CA TYR A 224 27.57 13.68 -9.76
C TYR A 224 27.29 14.89 -8.85
N ASP A 225 26.62 15.88 -9.45
CA ASP A 225 26.05 17.04 -8.77
C ASP A 225 24.88 16.61 -7.87
N LYS A 226 25.10 16.73 -6.56
CA LYS A 226 24.13 16.36 -5.53
C LYS A 226 22.84 17.18 -5.62
N GLU A 227 22.88 18.40 -6.17
CA GLU A 227 21.68 19.20 -6.38
C GLU A 227 20.79 18.62 -7.48
N ALA A 228 21.37 18.05 -8.53
CA ALA A 228 20.63 17.39 -9.61
C ALA A 228 19.94 16.11 -9.12
N VAL A 229 20.63 15.33 -8.27
CA VAL A 229 20.09 14.12 -7.65
C VAL A 229 18.88 14.44 -6.76
N LEU A 230 18.97 15.49 -5.94
CA LEU A 230 17.86 15.92 -5.08
C LEU A 230 16.64 16.36 -5.88
N LYS A 231 16.82 17.11 -6.98
CA LYS A 231 15.71 17.54 -7.85
C LYS A 231 14.95 16.37 -8.47
N VAL A 232 15.63 15.29 -8.82
CA VAL A 232 14.97 14.09 -9.37
C VAL A 232 14.20 13.33 -8.29
N PHE A 233 14.69 13.30 -7.05
CA PHE A 233 13.89 12.77 -5.94
C PHE A 233 12.64 13.62 -5.69
N ASP A 234 12.76 14.95 -5.68
CA ASP A 234 11.62 15.86 -5.47
C ASP A 234 10.56 15.73 -6.59
N GLN A 235 10.98 15.61 -7.85
CA GLN A 235 10.04 15.38 -8.96
C GLN A 235 9.33 14.02 -8.85
N ASN A 236 10.08 12.95 -8.58
CA ASN A 236 9.49 11.63 -8.41
C ASN A 236 8.50 11.63 -7.24
N HIS A 237 8.82 12.33 -6.15
CA HIS A 237 7.93 12.50 -5.01
C HIS A 237 6.61 13.19 -5.38
N PHE A 238 6.67 14.29 -6.15
CA PHE A 238 5.46 14.97 -6.62
C PHE A 238 4.58 14.07 -7.50
N ASN A 239 5.19 13.30 -8.41
CA ASN A 239 4.47 12.34 -9.25
C ASN A 239 3.79 11.23 -8.42
N SER A 240 4.44 10.79 -7.35
CA SER A 240 3.85 9.84 -6.40
C SER A 240 2.63 10.38 -5.66
N VAL A 241 2.60 11.68 -5.33
CA VAL A 241 1.42 12.32 -4.69
C VAL A 241 0.21 12.33 -5.65
N ILE A 242 0.43 12.54 -6.94
CA ILE A 242 -0.65 12.49 -7.95
C ILE A 242 -1.26 11.08 -8.02
N VAL A 243 -0.42 10.04 -7.96
CA VAL A 243 -0.88 8.65 -7.88
C VAL A 243 -1.75 8.43 -6.64
N GLU A 244 -1.29 8.90 -5.48
CA GLU A 244 -2.02 8.76 -4.21
C GLU A 244 -3.41 9.40 -4.29
N LEU A 245 -3.50 10.64 -4.79
CA LEU A 245 -4.78 11.32 -5.02
C LEU A 245 -5.68 10.54 -6.00
N THR A 246 -5.11 9.96 -7.05
CA THR A 246 -5.87 9.16 -8.03
C THR A 246 -6.49 7.92 -7.39
N ILE A 247 -5.75 7.21 -6.52
CA ILE A 247 -6.26 6.03 -5.80
C ILE A 247 -7.38 6.43 -4.84
N ILE A 248 -7.20 7.53 -4.09
CA ILE A 248 -8.23 8.05 -3.18
C ILE A 248 -9.52 8.35 -3.95
N LEU A 249 -9.41 9.08 -5.06
CA LEU A 249 -10.56 9.40 -5.91
C LEU A 249 -11.22 8.14 -6.48
N LEU A 250 -10.44 7.14 -6.88
CA LEU A 250 -10.96 5.86 -7.37
C LEU A 250 -11.73 5.12 -6.28
N VAL A 251 -11.21 5.05 -5.05
CA VAL A 251 -11.90 4.43 -3.91
C VAL A 251 -13.20 5.17 -3.59
N VAL A 252 -13.18 6.50 -3.58
CA VAL A 252 -14.38 7.32 -3.38
C VAL A 252 -15.40 7.07 -4.49
N ALA A 253 -14.96 6.98 -5.75
CA ALA A 253 -15.84 6.67 -6.88
C ALA A 253 -16.47 5.27 -6.73
N LEU A 254 -15.67 4.23 -6.44
CA LEU A 254 -16.20 2.88 -6.19
C LEU A 254 -17.25 2.90 -5.05
N GLY A 255 -16.95 3.62 -3.96
CA GLY A 255 -17.85 3.82 -2.83
C GLY A 255 -19.17 4.51 -3.21
N ALA A 256 -19.09 5.57 -4.02
CA ALA A 256 -20.25 6.34 -4.46
C ALA A 256 -21.19 5.54 -5.38
N PHE A 257 -20.65 4.59 -6.15
CA PHE A 257 -21.41 3.77 -7.10
C PHE A 257 -21.68 2.34 -6.61
N MET A 258 -21.54 2.05 -5.32
CA MET A 258 -21.73 0.68 -4.78
C MET A 258 -23.13 0.09 -4.98
N GLU A 259 -24.14 0.89 -5.32
CA GLU A 259 -25.47 0.40 -5.66
C GLU A 259 -25.49 -0.35 -7.01
N ILE A 260 -24.48 -0.14 -7.85
CA ILE A 260 -24.32 -0.82 -9.13
C ILE A 260 -23.45 -2.07 -8.91
N LYS A 261 -23.97 -3.25 -9.29
CA LYS A 261 -23.33 -4.57 -9.10
C LYS A 261 -21.87 -4.63 -9.56
N TYR A 262 -21.53 -3.96 -10.67
CA TYR A 262 -20.16 -3.95 -11.21
C TYR A 262 -19.14 -3.16 -10.36
N PHE A 263 -19.58 -2.29 -9.46
CA PHE A 263 -18.71 -1.50 -8.58
C PHE A 263 -18.55 -2.15 -7.20
N GLN A 264 -19.28 -3.24 -6.94
CA GLN A 264 -19.13 -4.08 -5.75
C GLN A 264 -17.95 -5.05 -5.94
N ILE A 265 -16.74 -4.52 -5.79
CA ILE A 265 -15.51 -5.32 -5.87
C ILE A 265 -15.41 -6.31 -4.70
N PRO A 266 -14.63 -7.41 -4.82
CA PRO A 266 -14.46 -8.37 -3.74
C PRO A 266 -14.03 -7.71 -2.43
N ALA A 267 -14.50 -8.24 -1.30
CA ALA A 267 -14.16 -7.71 0.02
C ALA A 267 -12.64 -7.72 0.29
N ALA A 268 -11.92 -8.75 -0.19
CA ALA A 268 -10.45 -8.76 -0.14
C ALA A 268 -9.82 -7.63 -0.95
N ALA A 269 -10.34 -7.32 -2.14
CA ALA A 269 -9.84 -6.21 -2.96
C ALA A 269 -10.05 -4.87 -2.25
N SER A 270 -11.24 -4.63 -1.69
CA SER A 270 -11.54 -3.44 -0.87
C SER A 270 -10.60 -3.32 0.33
N THR A 271 -10.34 -4.43 1.01
CA THR A 271 -9.43 -4.46 2.17
C THR A 271 -7.98 -4.15 1.77
N LEU A 272 -7.51 -4.69 0.64
CA LEU A 272 -6.18 -4.39 0.09
C LEU A 272 -6.04 -2.93 -0.35
N LEU A 273 -7.08 -2.34 -0.94
CA LEU A 273 -7.12 -0.90 -1.26
C LEU A 273 -7.07 -0.06 0.02
N LEU A 274 -7.81 -0.44 1.06
CA LEU A 274 -7.72 0.20 2.38
C LEU A 274 -6.32 0.12 2.96
N PHE A 275 -5.67 -1.05 2.92
CA PHE A 275 -4.27 -1.20 3.36
C PHE A 275 -3.32 -0.33 2.53
N SER A 276 -3.57 -0.16 1.24
CA SER A 276 -2.80 0.73 0.38
C SER A 276 -2.91 2.18 0.87
N LEU A 277 -4.14 2.62 1.18
CA LEU A 277 -4.38 3.95 1.77
C LEU A 277 -3.70 4.11 3.13
N LEU A 278 -3.73 3.08 3.99
CA LEU A 278 -3.04 3.11 5.28
C LEU A 278 -1.51 3.23 5.12
N VAL A 279 -0.92 2.46 4.21
CA VAL A 279 0.51 2.55 3.88
C VAL A 279 0.88 3.97 3.44
N MET A 280 0.11 4.55 2.52
CA MET A 280 0.36 5.90 2.01
C MET A 280 0.16 6.96 3.11
N LEU A 281 -0.90 6.84 3.92
CA LEU A 281 -1.15 7.74 5.06
C LEU A 281 0.00 7.70 6.08
N VAL A 282 0.44 6.50 6.48
CA VAL A 282 1.60 6.33 7.36
C VAL A 282 2.84 6.95 6.72
N GLY A 283 3.00 6.80 5.41
CA GLY A 283 4.01 7.47 4.61
C GLY A 283 3.97 8.99 4.73
N ALA A 284 2.83 9.60 4.46
CA ALA A 284 2.60 11.04 4.51
C ALA A 284 2.84 11.60 5.92
N VAL A 285 2.31 10.95 6.97
CA VAL A 285 2.52 11.35 8.37
C VAL A 285 4.01 11.25 8.74
N SER A 286 4.67 10.15 8.37
CA SER A 286 6.11 9.96 8.64
C SER A 286 6.96 11.00 7.92
N TYR A 287 6.57 11.37 6.71
CA TYR A 287 7.25 12.40 5.92
C TYR A 287 7.06 13.81 6.51
N TRP A 288 5.82 14.21 6.83
CA TRP A 288 5.52 15.55 7.34
C TRP A 288 5.99 15.78 8.78
N PHE A 289 5.75 14.82 9.67
CA PHE A 289 6.03 14.97 11.09
C PHE A 289 7.41 14.43 11.49
N LYS A 290 8.13 13.78 10.57
CA LYS A 290 9.45 13.18 10.84
C LYS A 290 9.40 12.29 12.10
N GLY A 291 10.39 12.42 13.00
CA GLY A 291 10.46 11.69 14.26
C GLY A 291 9.36 12.02 15.29
N TRP A 292 8.49 13.01 15.04
CA TRP A 292 7.37 13.38 15.93
C TRP A 292 6.04 12.68 15.58
N GLY A 293 6.05 11.73 14.64
CA GLY A 293 4.84 11.02 14.22
C GLY A 293 4.06 10.38 15.39
N ILE A 294 4.75 9.78 16.36
CA ILE A 294 4.11 9.18 17.55
C ILE A 294 3.40 10.25 18.38
N ALA A 295 4.03 11.40 18.60
CA ALA A 295 3.42 12.50 19.34
C ALA A 295 2.18 13.04 18.60
N PHE A 296 2.24 13.15 17.26
CA PHE A 296 1.09 13.54 16.47
C PHE A 296 -0.08 12.54 16.60
N VAL A 297 0.19 11.24 16.51
CA VAL A 297 -0.84 10.20 16.69
C VAL A 297 -1.45 10.26 18.09
N LEU A 298 -0.65 10.47 19.14
CA LEU A 298 -1.16 10.63 20.50
C LEU A 298 -2.05 11.87 20.64
N VAL A 299 -1.63 13.01 20.10
CA VAL A 299 -2.42 14.25 20.11
C VAL A 299 -3.72 14.05 19.33
N LEU A 300 -3.67 13.42 18.16
CA LEU A 300 -4.85 13.12 17.35
C LEU A 300 -5.82 12.21 18.12
N PHE A 301 -5.31 11.14 18.75
CA PHE A 301 -6.11 10.22 19.56
C PHE A 301 -6.80 10.95 20.72
N VAL A 302 -6.06 11.74 21.50
CA VAL A 302 -6.63 12.53 22.61
C VAL A 302 -7.65 13.54 22.11
N SER A 303 -7.38 14.18 20.98
CA SER A 303 -8.29 15.16 20.36
C SER A 303 -9.60 14.50 19.94
N VAL A 304 -9.54 13.40 19.17
CA VAL A 304 -10.72 12.65 18.72
C VAL A 304 -11.51 12.14 19.92
N ASN A 305 -10.85 11.55 20.92
CA ASN A 305 -11.51 11.07 22.13
C ASN A 305 -12.20 12.22 22.89
N THR A 306 -11.58 13.40 22.96
CA THR A 306 -12.17 14.58 23.59
C THR A 306 -13.39 15.06 22.81
N LEU A 307 -13.31 15.14 21.47
CA LEU A 307 -14.42 15.55 20.60
C LEU A 307 -15.63 14.61 20.69
N ILE A 308 -15.38 13.30 20.84
CA ILE A 308 -16.44 12.30 21.07
C ILE A 308 -17.03 12.50 22.48
N LYS A 309 -16.18 12.63 23.50
CA LYS A 309 -16.62 12.80 24.90
C LYS A 309 -17.43 14.07 25.12
N THR A 310 -17.08 15.17 24.45
CA THR A 310 -17.83 16.44 24.54
C THR A 310 -19.11 16.45 23.71
N GLY A 311 -19.40 15.37 22.96
CA GLY A 311 -20.61 15.25 22.15
C GLY A 311 -20.62 16.12 20.90
N ILE A 312 -19.46 16.69 20.50
CA ILE A 312 -19.30 17.43 19.24
C ILE A 312 -19.42 16.45 18.07
N ILE A 313 -18.75 15.30 18.17
CA ILE A 313 -18.92 14.18 17.25
C ILE A 313 -19.92 13.22 17.89
N LYS A 314 -21.18 13.26 17.45
CA LYS A 314 -22.18 12.27 17.81
C LYS A 314 -22.08 11.09 16.85
N GLY A 315 -21.72 9.92 17.36
CA GLY A 315 -21.83 8.67 16.59
C GLY A 315 -23.30 8.30 16.43
N PHE A 316 -23.97 8.84 15.43
CA PHE A 316 -25.31 8.39 15.05
C PHE A 316 -25.17 7.42 13.88
N TYR A 317 -25.42 6.14 14.15
CA TYR A 317 -25.38 5.07 13.15
C TYR A 317 -26.81 4.59 12.92
N PRO A 318 -27.58 5.26 12.05
CA PRO A 318 -28.94 4.80 11.75
C PRO A 318 -28.86 3.44 11.07
N ALA A 319 -29.51 2.44 11.65
CA ALA A 319 -29.82 1.22 10.94
C ALA A 319 -30.67 1.55 9.71
N ARG A 320 -30.20 1.10 8.55
CA ARG A 320 -30.81 1.38 7.26
C ARG A 320 -32.20 0.73 7.22
N GLY A 321 -33.23 1.48 6.82
CA GLY A 321 -34.61 1.01 6.77
C GLY A 321 -35.48 1.35 7.99
N LEU A 322 -34.91 1.98 9.03
CA LEU A 322 -35.69 2.53 10.15
C LEU A 322 -35.92 4.03 9.95
N ASP A 323 -37.11 4.49 10.30
CA ASP A 323 -37.45 5.91 10.36
C ASP A 323 -37.07 6.48 11.73
N TYR A 324 -36.20 7.49 11.73
CA TYR A 324 -35.72 8.18 12.93
C TYR A 324 -36.34 9.56 13.11
N SER A 325 -37.29 9.93 12.25
CA SER A 325 -38.05 11.18 12.35
C SER A 325 -39.29 11.04 13.24
N GLU A 326 -39.77 9.81 13.41
CA GLU A 326 -40.90 9.43 14.27
C GLU A 326 -40.51 9.41 15.76
N GLU A 327 -41.54 9.40 16.62
CA GLU A 327 -41.34 9.26 18.06
C GLU A 327 -40.70 7.91 18.39
N LYS A 328 -39.72 7.90 19.28
CA LYS A 328 -38.97 6.69 19.60
C LYS A 328 -39.90 5.68 20.27
N ALA A 329 -39.97 4.47 19.71
CA ALA A 329 -40.68 3.36 20.33
C ALA A 329 -40.17 3.12 21.76
N GLU A 330 -41.11 2.92 22.69
CA GLU A 330 -40.78 2.70 24.09
C GLU A 330 -40.17 1.31 24.29
N TYR A 331 -38.93 1.23 24.80
CA TYR A 331 -38.25 -0.05 25.04
C TYR A 331 -38.59 -0.57 26.44
N THR A 332 -39.77 -1.18 26.58
CA THR A 332 -40.21 -1.84 27.82
C THR A 332 -40.48 -3.34 27.59
N ILE A 333 -40.40 -4.15 28.66
CA ILE A 333 -40.73 -5.58 28.58
C ILE A 333 -42.18 -5.77 28.12
N GLN A 334 -43.08 -4.89 28.57
CA GLN A 334 -44.49 -4.96 28.20
C GLN A 334 -44.70 -4.73 26.71
N SER A 335 -44.09 -3.67 26.15
CA SER A 335 -44.14 -3.40 24.69
C SER A 335 -43.54 -4.56 23.88
N LEU A 336 -42.46 -5.18 24.36
CA LEU A 336 -41.87 -6.36 23.71
C LEU A 336 -42.79 -7.58 23.74
N GLN A 337 -43.56 -7.77 24.82
CA GLN A 337 -44.53 -8.87 24.93
C GLN A 337 -45.74 -8.65 24.02
N GLU A 338 -46.21 -7.41 23.90
CA GLU A 338 -47.30 -7.04 23.00
C GLU A 338 -46.93 -7.23 21.52
N LEU A 339 -45.68 -6.93 21.15
CA LEU A 339 -45.15 -7.15 19.80
C LEU A 339 -44.84 -8.63 19.50
N ASN A 340 -44.72 -9.48 20.52
CA ASN A 340 -44.36 -10.90 20.39
C ASN A 340 -45.55 -11.82 20.69
N THR A 341 -46.70 -11.51 20.09
CA THR A 341 -47.92 -12.33 20.18
C THR A 341 -47.98 -13.37 19.05
N GLU A 342 -48.75 -14.45 19.25
CA GLU A 342 -48.92 -15.48 18.23
C GLU A 342 -49.45 -14.92 16.90
N GLU A 343 -50.30 -13.90 16.96
CA GLU A 343 -50.85 -13.24 15.77
C GLU A 343 -49.77 -12.59 14.90
N HIS A 344 -48.85 -11.83 15.52
CA HIS A 344 -47.70 -11.25 14.83
C HIS A 344 -46.77 -12.35 14.28
N TYR A 345 -46.54 -13.42 15.03
CA TYR A 345 -45.75 -14.56 14.56
C TYR A 345 -46.33 -15.25 13.31
N TYR A 346 -47.65 -15.44 13.26
CA TYR A 346 -48.30 -16.02 12.08
C TYR A 346 -48.27 -15.07 10.87
N GLN A 347 -48.41 -13.76 11.08
CA GLN A 347 -48.29 -12.76 10.01
C GLN A 347 -46.88 -12.73 9.42
N ASP A 348 -45.83 -12.69 10.27
CA ASP A 348 -44.43 -12.69 9.84
C ASP A 348 -44.03 -13.96 9.09
N LYS A 349 -44.67 -15.10 9.39
CA LYS A 349 -44.43 -16.36 8.66
C LYS A 349 -44.98 -16.36 7.24
N THR A 350 -45.95 -15.50 6.96
CA THR A 350 -46.63 -15.39 5.64
C THR A 350 -46.09 -14.26 4.76
N ALA A 351 -45.33 -13.33 5.34
CA ALA A 351 -44.60 -12.28 4.65
C ALA A 351 -43.24 -12.80 4.15
#